data_AF-A0A3S5EKK9-F1
#
_entry.id   AF-A0A3S5EKK9-F1
#
_cell.length_a   1.000
_cell.length_b   1.000
_cell.length_c   1.000
_cell.angle_alpha   90.00
_cell.angle_beta   90.00
_cell.angle_gamma   90.00
#
_symmetry.space_group_name_H-M   'P 1'
#
loop_
_entity.id
_entity.type
_entity.pdbx_description
1 polymer ?
#
loop_
_entity_poly.entity_id
_entity_poly.type
_entity_poly.pdbx_seq_one_letter_code
_entity_poly.pdbx_strand_id
1 'polypeptide(L)'
;MQELSKELECFLEQSGMKPSALARAIGASASLISQIKSASYKGDVALWSKKIRDFIANHKDKQNEKPKKEQLFRSRDFSMATFVMSEAVNEKEIALIFGEAGTGKTTLINEFIKTRPQSILIEATCHTSVGVMLDELLNALKIEANSNNASKLKAIARFLKSNEKILIVDEAEYLPLKALEDLRRIADFARVPLILVGTEILYKNLMGKNKELKQLYSRICGKWMMRGLSKEESDEFFGKGYFKFSKGNFRSSAKLLKKALRLAELEECEINDELLTSASEMVIL
;
A
#
# COMPACT_ATOMS: atom_id res chain seq x y z
N MET A 1 34.62 -23.73 -7.20
CA MET A 1 33.86 -24.18 -6.01
C MET A 1 34.17 -23.38 -4.76
N GLN A 2 35.42 -23.28 -4.33
CA GLN A 2 35.79 -22.46 -3.15
C GLN A 2 35.42 -20.98 -3.30
N GLU A 3 35.61 -20.42 -4.50
CA GLU A 3 35.22 -19.04 -4.83
C GLU A 3 33.70 -18.80 -4.69
N LEU A 4 32.87 -19.66 -5.31
CA LEU A 4 31.41 -19.61 -5.20
C LEU A 4 30.92 -19.75 -3.76
N SER A 5 31.55 -20.63 -2.98
CA SER A 5 31.26 -20.82 -1.55
C SER A 5 31.47 -19.52 -0.77
N LYS A 6 32.60 -18.85 -1.01
CA LYS A 6 32.95 -17.59 -0.35
C LYS A 6 32.05 -16.42 -0.78
N GLU A 7 31.71 -16.33 -2.07
CA GLU A 7 30.75 -15.35 -2.58
C GLU A 7 29.37 -15.52 -1.92
N LEU A 8 28.91 -16.77 -1.81
CA LEU A 8 27.62 -17.12 -1.21
C LEU A 8 27.58 -16.79 0.29
N GLU A 9 28.63 -17.12 1.04
CA GLU A 9 28.72 -16.81 2.47
C GLU A 9 28.71 -15.30 2.73
N CYS A 10 29.54 -14.56 1.98
CA CYS A 10 29.59 -13.10 2.06
C CYS A 10 28.21 -12.48 1.78
N PHE A 11 27.48 -12.99 0.78
CA PHE A 11 26.13 -12.52 0.49
C PHE A 11 25.12 -12.82 1.60
N LEU A 12 25.12 -14.03 2.15
CA LEU A 12 24.17 -14.42 3.21
C LEU A 12 24.39 -13.62 4.50
N GLU A 13 25.64 -13.31 4.83
CA GLU A 13 26.01 -12.45 5.96
C GLU A 13 25.56 -11.01 5.74
N GLN A 14 25.86 -10.44 4.56
CA GLN A 14 25.50 -9.05 4.23
C GLN A 14 24.00 -8.82 4.10
N SER A 15 23.26 -9.79 3.54
CA SER A 15 21.83 -9.67 3.30
C SER A 15 20.96 -10.08 4.50
N GLY A 16 21.52 -10.80 5.48
CA GLY A 16 20.76 -11.42 6.57
C GLY A 16 19.79 -12.52 6.10
N MET A 17 19.89 -12.96 4.83
CA MET A 17 19.00 -13.95 4.24
C MET A 17 19.31 -15.36 4.77
N LYS A 18 18.27 -16.11 5.16
CA LYS A 18 18.45 -17.51 5.55
C LYS A 18 18.78 -18.37 4.32
N PRO A 19 19.71 -19.34 4.41
CA PRO A 19 20.03 -20.26 3.31
C PRO A 19 18.81 -21.00 2.72
N SER A 20 17.81 -21.32 3.56
CA SER A 20 16.56 -21.94 3.13
C SER A 20 15.62 -21.00 2.36
N ALA A 21 15.73 -19.70 2.57
CA ALA A 21 15.02 -18.70 1.78
C ALA A 21 15.67 -18.55 0.40
N LEU A 22 17.02 -18.52 0.34
CA LEU A 22 17.76 -18.51 -0.92
C LEU A 22 17.45 -19.76 -1.74
N ALA A 23 17.48 -20.95 -1.12
CA ALA A 23 17.18 -22.21 -1.79
C ALA A 23 15.82 -22.17 -2.52
N ARG A 24 14.76 -21.73 -1.82
CA ARG A 24 13.43 -21.56 -2.41
C ARG A 24 13.41 -20.52 -3.53
N ALA A 25 14.11 -19.41 -3.34
CA ALA A 25 14.11 -18.31 -4.32
C ALA A 25 14.76 -18.70 -5.66
N ILE A 26 15.76 -19.58 -5.65
CA ILE A 26 16.44 -20.04 -6.88
C ILE A 26 16.00 -21.43 -7.36
N GLY A 27 14.97 -22.02 -6.71
CA GLY A 27 14.48 -23.35 -7.03
C GLY A 27 15.47 -24.48 -6.73
N ALA A 28 16.32 -24.31 -5.71
CA ALA A 28 17.26 -25.30 -5.20
C ALA A 28 16.72 -26.03 -3.97
N SER A 29 17.26 -27.23 -3.69
CA SER A 29 17.06 -27.88 -2.39
C SER A 29 17.93 -27.23 -1.31
N ALA A 30 17.47 -27.30 -0.06
CA ALA A 30 18.26 -26.82 1.08
C ALA A 30 19.59 -27.56 1.23
N SER A 31 19.61 -28.86 0.87
CA SER A 31 20.83 -29.68 0.87
C SER A 31 21.85 -29.20 -0.16
N LEU A 32 21.41 -28.77 -1.34
CA LEU A 32 22.28 -28.26 -2.40
C LEU A 32 22.99 -26.98 -1.98
N ILE A 33 22.25 -26.03 -1.39
CA ILE A 33 22.85 -24.79 -0.86
C ILE A 33 23.85 -25.08 0.26
N SER A 34 23.53 -26.04 1.14
CA SER A 34 24.45 -26.47 2.21
C SER A 34 25.75 -27.07 1.65
N GLN A 35 25.64 -27.93 0.62
CA GLN A 35 26.81 -28.54 -0.04
C GLN A 35 27.67 -27.52 -0.78
N ILE A 36 27.05 -26.53 -1.45
CA ILE A 36 27.78 -25.43 -2.10
C ILE A 36 28.49 -24.56 -1.05
N LYS A 37 27.83 -24.28 0.09
CA LYS A 37 28.41 -23.53 1.22
C LYS A 37 29.60 -24.26 1.87
N SER A 38 29.58 -25.59 1.93
CA SER A 38 30.74 -26.37 2.41
C SER A 38 31.75 -26.71 1.31
N ALA A 39 31.63 -26.10 0.12
CA ALA A 39 32.45 -26.40 -1.07
C ALA A 39 32.51 -27.90 -1.47
N SER A 40 31.52 -28.71 -1.09
CA SER A 40 31.48 -30.17 -1.27
C SER A 40 30.57 -30.64 -2.41
N TYR A 41 29.86 -29.72 -3.06
CA TYR A 41 28.98 -30.01 -4.19
C TYR A 41 29.78 -30.44 -5.45
N LYS A 42 29.42 -31.59 -6.02
CA LYS A 42 30.08 -32.22 -7.19
C LYS A 42 29.19 -32.31 -8.44
N GLY A 43 28.01 -31.70 -8.41
CA GLY A 43 27.07 -31.69 -9.53
C GLY A 43 27.40 -30.61 -10.56
N ASP A 44 26.37 -30.05 -11.19
CA ASP A 44 26.53 -28.99 -12.20
C ASP A 44 26.88 -27.64 -11.54
N VAL A 45 28.16 -27.45 -11.28
CA VAL A 45 28.71 -26.24 -10.65
C VAL A 45 28.44 -25.01 -11.51
N ALA A 46 28.50 -25.13 -12.83
CA ALA A 46 28.35 -24.00 -13.73
C ALA A 46 26.92 -23.44 -13.68
N LEU A 47 25.91 -24.31 -13.77
CA LEU A 47 24.51 -23.91 -13.68
C LEU A 47 24.19 -23.18 -12.37
N TRP A 48 24.62 -23.75 -11.24
CA TRP A 48 24.32 -23.17 -9.92
C TRP A 48 25.15 -21.94 -9.61
N SER A 49 26.39 -21.87 -10.09
CA SER A 49 27.19 -20.64 -10.00
C SER A 49 26.50 -19.47 -10.71
N LYS A 50 25.96 -19.70 -11.92
CA LYS A 50 25.24 -18.69 -12.68
C LYS A 50 23.98 -18.25 -11.95
N LYS A 51 23.12 -19.20 -11.53
CA LYS A 51 21.89 -18.89 -10.79
C LYS A 51 22.14 -18.12 -9.49
N ILE A 52 23.17 -18.49 -8.73
CA ILE A 52 23.51 -17.81 -7.47
C ILE A 52 24.05 -16.41 -7.76
N ARG A 53 24.96 -16.26 -8.72
CA ARG A 53 25.52 -14.94 -9.09
C ARG A 53 24.44 -14.01 -9.66
N ASP A 54 23.56 -14.51 -10.52
CA ASP A 54 22.42 -13.76 -11.06
C ASP A 54 21.48 -13.33 -9.92
N PHE A 55 21.22 -14.21 -8.95
CA PHE A 55 20.41 -13.85 -7.77
C PHE A 55 21.09 -12.77 -6.91
N ILE A 56 22.39 -12.91 -6.64
CA ILE A 56 23.18 -11.94 -5.87
C ILE A 56 23.20 -10.59 -6.56
N ALA A 57 23.43 -10.54 -7.88
CA ALA A 57 23.42 -9.30 -8.66
C ALA A 57 22.06 -8.60 -8.58
N ASN A 58 20.97 -9.33 -8.87
CA ASN A 58 19.61 -8.81 -8.76
C ASN A 58 19.26 -8.33 -7.34
N HIS A 59 19.80 -8.98 -6.32
CA HIS A 59 19.58 -8.60 -4.93
C HIS A 59 20.40 -7.36 -4.53
N LYS A 60 21.62 -7.21 -5.05
CA LYS A 60 22.43 -6.00 -4.87
C LYS A 60 21.81 -4.80 -5.57
N ASP A 61 21.25 -4.97 -6.77
CA ASP A 61 20.53 -3.90 -7.47
C ASP A 61 19.29 -3.44 -6.67
N LYS A 62 18.53 -4.39 -6.13
CA LYS A 62 17.41 -4.10 -5.22
C LYS A 62 17.83 -3.47 -3.89
N GLN A 63 19.04 -3.75 -3.40
CA GLN A 63 19.55 -3.16 -2.17
C GLN A 63 20.26 -1.83 -2.38
N ASN A 64 20.83 -1.54 -3.55
CA ASN A 64 21.31 -0.20 -3.91
C ASN A 64 20.14 0.75 -4.16
N GLU A 65 18.98 0.22 -4.56
CA GLU A 65 17.66 0.82 -4.35
C GLU A 65 17.25 0.81 -2.86
N LYS A 66 18.16 1.11 -1.91
CA LYS A 66 17.74 1.36 -0.53
C LYS A 66 16.65 2.43 -0.62
N PRO A 67 15.50 2.25 0.05
CA PRO A 67 14.62 3.37 0.24
C PRO A 67 15.44 4.37 1.05
N LYS A 68 15.92 5.45 0.40
CA LYS A 68 16.17 6.71 1.11
C LYS A 68 14.98 6.83 2.04
N LYS A 69 15.20 6.89 3.37
CA LYS A 69 14.14 7.14 4.37
C LYS A 69 13.16 8.10 3.70
N GLU A 70 12.02 7.59 3.22
CA GLU A 70 11.17 8.35 2.33
C GLU A 70 10.67 9.49 3.20
N GLN A 71 11.26 10.66 2.99
CA GLN A 71 10.91 11.84 3.74
C GLN A 71 9.47 12.11 3.33
N LEU A 72 8.53 11.93 4.26
CA LEU A 72 7.11 12.09 3.98
C LEU A 72 6.90 13.49 3.39
N PHE A 73 6.58 13.54 2.10
CA PHE A 73 6.26 14.80 1.45
C PHE A 73 4.83 15.19 1.82
N ARG A 74 4.70 16.26 2.61
CA ARG A 74 3.41 16.78 3.05
C ARG A 74 2.80 17.68 1.99
N SER A 75 2.24 17.07 0.95
CA SER A 75 1.48 17.81 -0.06
C SER A 75 0.24 18.48 0.54
N ARG A 76 -0.33 19.40 -0.22
CA ARG A 76 -1.65 19.99 0.06
C ARG A 76 -2.70 18.91 0.23
N ASP A 77 -2.71 17.92 -0.65
CA ASP A 77 -3.66 16.80 -0.58
C ASP A 77 -3.50 16.00 0.72
N PHE A 78 -2.27 15.71 1.12
CA PHE A 78 -2.01 15.04 2.40
C PHE A 78 -2.57 15.87 3.57
N SER A 79 -2.30 17.18 3.57
CA SER A 79 -2.73 18.10 4.64
C SER A 79 -4.24 18.23 4.72
N MET A 80 -4.91 18.41 3.58
CA MET A 80 -6.37 18.56 3.49
C MET A 80 -7.09 17.26 3.82
N ALA A 81 -6.60 16.12 3.33
CA ALA A 81 -7.18 14.83 3.67
C ALA A 81 -7.00 14.50 5.17
N THR A 82 -5.83 14.79 5.73
CA THR A 82 -5.58 14.66 7.19
C THR A 82 -6.53 15.54 8.00
N PHE A 83 -6.77 16.78 7.54
CA PHE A 83 -7.72 17.69 8.17
C PHE A 83 -9.14 17.09 8.18
N VAL A 84 -9.65 16.65 7.01
CA VAL A 84 -10.97 16.02 6.90
C VAL A 84 -11.10 14.77 7.78
N MET A 85 -10.07 13.92 7.81
CA MET A 85 -10.04 12.74 8.68
C MET A 85 -10.04 13.12 10.16
N SER A 86 -9.34 14.19 10.54
CA SER A 86 -9.27 14.65 11.93
C SER A 86 -10.60 15.24 12.40
N GLU A 87 -11.27 16.03 11.56
CA GLU A 87 -12.60 16.56 11.86
C GLU A 87 -13.60 15.44 12.09
N ALA A 88 -13.63 14.43 11.21
CA ALA A 88 -14.52 13.29 11.40
C ALA A 88 -14.22 12.51 12.69
N VAL A 89 -12.95 12.40 13.09
CA VAL A 89 -12.57 11.79 14.38
C VAL A 89 -13.08 12.61 15.57
N ASN A 90 -12.93 13.94 15.52
CA ASN A 90 -13.37 14.83 16.59
C ASN A 90 -14.88 14.80 16.79
N GLU A 91 -15.63 14.86 15.69
CA GLU A 91 -17.10 14.90 15.70
C GLU A 91 -17.76 13.51 15.75
N LYS A 92 -16.96 12.44 15.68
CA LYS A 92 -17.41 11.03 15.61
C LYS A 92 -18.33 10.79 14.39
N GLU A 93 -17.96 11.37 13.26
CA GLU A 93 -18.72 11.36 12.00
C GLU A 93 -18.06 10.48 10.92
N ILE A 94 -18.69 10.44 9.74
CA ILE A 94 -18.18 9.70 8.58
C ILE A 94 -17.42 10.65 7.65
N ALA A 95 -16.19 10.27 7.28
CA ALA A 95 -15.40 10.94 6.25
C ALA A 95 -15.19 10.06 5.03
N LEU A 96 -15.05 10.71 3.86
CA LEU A 96 -14.72 10.06 2.60
C LEU A 96 -13.46 10.65 1.98
N ILE A 97 -12.41 9.83 1.85
CA ILE A 97 -11.20 10.19 1.11
C ILE A 97 -11.17 9.36 -0.16
N PHE A 98 -11.08 10.01 -1.33
CA PHE A 98 -11.08 9.26 -2.58
C PHE A 98 -10.14 9.88 -3.61
N GLY A 99 -9.74 9.10 -4.59
CA GLY A 99 -8.88 9.59 -5.68
C GLY A 99 -8.30 8.45 -6.50
N GLU A 100 -7.59 8.78 -7.57
CA GLU A 100 -6.96 7.77 -8.43
C GLU A 100 -5.96 6.88 -7.66
N ALA A 101 -5.68 5.68 -8.18
CA ALA A 101 -4.64 4.82 -7.64
C ALA A 101 -3.26 5.52 -7.77
N GLY A 102 -2.48 5.53 -6.69
CA GLY A 102 -1.16 6.16 -6.69
C GLY A 102 -1.13 7.63 -6.26
N THR A 103 -2.23 8.21 -5.76
CA THR A 103 -2.26 9.58 -5.20
C THR A 103 -1.79 9.68 -3.75
N GLY A 104 -1.43 8.57 -3.10
CA GLY A 104 -0.87 8.57 -1.73
C GLY A 104 -1.86 8.24 -0.60
N LYS A 105 -3.06 7.72 -0.91
CA LYS A 105 -4.10 7.33 0.07
C LYS A 105 -3.59 6.37 1.15
N THR A 106 -2.95 5.27 0.76
CA THR A 106 -2.40 4.29 1.71
C THR A 106 -1.30 4.90 2.59
N THR A 107 -0.45 5.77 2.03
CA THR A 107 0.56 6.51 2.81
C THR A 107 -0.10 7.44 3.82
N LEU A 108 -1.14 8.17 3.43
CA LEU A 108 -1.94 9.01 4.31
C LEU A 108 -2.52 8.21 5.48
N ILE A 109 -3.17 7.07 5.21
CA ILE A 109 -3.73 6.20 6.25
C ILE A 109 -2.64 5.75 7.23
N ASN A 110 -1.52 5.25 6.71
CA ASN A 110 -0.42 4.76 7.53
C ASN A 110 0.15 5.84 8.45
N GLU A 111 0.35 7.06 7.95
CA GLU A 111 0.81 8.18 8.78
C GLU A 111 -0.25 8.61 9.80
N PHE A 112 -1.53 8.59 9.43
CA PHE A 112 -2.63 8.96 10.31
C PHE A 112 -2.75 8.01 11.52
N ILE A 113 -2.59 6.71 11.30
CA ILE A 113 -2.69 5.67 12.33
C ILE A 113 -1.50 5.68 13.30
N LYS A 114 -0.30 6.06 12.87
CA LYS A 114 0.91 6.10 13.74
C LYS A 114 0.71 6.90 15.03
N THR A 115 -0.11 7.94 14.98
CA THR A 115 -0.42 8.81 16.12
C THR A 115 -1.74 8.46 16.80
N ARG A 116 -2.45 7.42 16.33
CA ARG A 116 -3.80 7.02 16.75
C ARG A 116 -3.88 5.49 16.89
N PRO A 117 -3.32 4.90 17.95
CA PRO A 117 -3.28 3.45 18.16
C PRO A 117 -4.67 2.81 18.36
N GLN A 118 -5.71 3.60 18.59
CA GLN A 118 -7.10 3.15 18.65
C GLN A 118 -7.73 2.90 17.27
N SER A 119 -7.00 3.17 16.18
CA SER A 119 -7.50 2.97 14.82
C SER A 119 -7.50 1.51 14.43
N ILE A 120 -8.53 1.11 13.69
CA ILE A 120 -8.68 -0.21 13.08
C ILE A 120 -8.74 0.02 11.59
N LEU A 121 -7.80 -0.60 10.87
CA LEU A 121 -7.75 -0.56 9.42
C LEU A 121 -8.25 -1.89 8.85
N ILE A 122 -9.17 -1.81 7.90
CA ILE A 122 -9.57 -2.91 7.05
C ILE A 122 -9.27 -2.53 5.61
N GLU A 123 -8.62 -3.42 4.87
CA GLU A 123 -8.41 -3.28 3.43
C GLU A 123 -9.41 -4.19 2.71
N ALA A 124 -10.35 -3.59 1.97
CA ALA A 124 -11.36 -4.35 1.26
C ALA A 124 -10.80 -4.94 -0.05
N THR A 125 -11.28 -6.12 -0.41
CA THR A 125 -10.92 -6.82 -1.64
C THR A 125 -12.18 -7.18 -2.43
N CYS A 126 -12.02 -7.57 -3.69
CA CYS A 126 -13.14 -8.04 -4.53
C CYS A 126 -13.87 -9.27 -3.96
N HIS A 127 -13.30 -9.95 -2.97
CA HIS A 127 -13.91 -11.10 -2.29
C HIS A 127 -14.51 -10.75 -0.91
N THR A 128 -14.44 -9.48 -0.50
CA THR A 128 -14.94 -9.03 0.80
C THR A 128 -16.47 -8.93 0.78
N SER A 129 -17.14 -10.03 1.12
CA SER A 129 -18.58 -10.06 1.39
C SER A 129 -18.92 -9.42 2.75
N VAL A 130 -20.21 -9.18 3.02
CA VAL A 130 -20.68 -8.70 4.34
C VAL A 130 -20.19 -9.59 5.49
N GLY A 131 -20.27 -10.92 5.32
CA GLY A 131 -19.83 -11.86 6.35
C GLY A 131 -18.32 -11.78 6.60
N VAL A 132 -17.53 -11.73 5.52
CA VAL A 132 -16.07 -11.62 5.57
C VAL A 132 -15.66 -10.31 6.25
N MET A 133 -16.27 -9.18 5.88
CA MET A 133 -16.00 -7.88 6.50
C MET A 133 -16.28 -7.89 8.02
N LEU A 134 -17.40 -8.49 8.44
CA LEU A 134 -17.72 -8.62 9.86
C LEU A 134 -16.73 -9.53 10.58
N ASP A 135 -16.29 -10.63 9.96
CA ASP A 135 -15.29 -11.53 10.53
C ASP A 135 -13.91 -10.88 10.64
N GLU A 136 -13.50 -10.09 9.64
CA GLU A 136 -12.29 -9.27 9.68
C GLU A 136 -12.34 -8.25 10.82
N LEU A 137 -13.48 -7.58 11.02
CA LEU A 137 -13.70 -6.68 12.16
C LEU A 137 -13.58 -7.42 13.50
N LEU A 138 -14.24 -8.57 13.66
CA LEU A 138 -14.17 -9.37 14.89
C LEU A 138 -12.72 -9.79 15.20
N ASN A 139 -11.99 -10.24 14.18
CA ASN A 139 -10.59 -10.65 14.30
C ASN A 139 -9.67 -9.48 14.66
N ALA A 140 -9.82 -8.33 13.99
CA ALA A 140 -9.05 -7.13 14.29
C ALA A 140 -9.32 -6.60 15.70
N LEU A 141 -10.56 -6.73 16.17
CA LEU A 141 -11.01 -6.36 17.50
C LEU A 141 -10.70 -7.41 18.58
N LYS A 142 -10.33 -8.64 18.18
CA LYS A 142 -10.14 -9.81 19.05
C LYS A 142 -11.38 -10.10 19.92
N ILE A 143 -12.56 -10.09 19.30
CA ILE A 143 -13.83 -10.40 19.96
C ILE A 143 -14.52 -11.60 19.32
N GLU A 144 -15.18 -12.40 20.13
CA GLU A 144 -15.97 -13.54 19.67
C GLU A 144 -17.45 -13.16 19.56
N ALA A 145 -18.12 -13.70 18.54
CA ALA A 145 -19.54 -13.52 18.33
C ALA A 145 -20.16 -14.75 17.67
N ASN A 146 -21.48 -14.88 17.79
CA ASN A 146 -22.24 -15.92 17.10
C ASN A 146 -22.08 -15.81 15.57
N SER A 147 -22.25 -16.93 14.87
CA SER A 147 -22.00 -17.04 13.43
C SER A 147 -22.89 -16.15 12.54
N ASN A 148 -24.06 -15.72 13.02
CA ASN A 148 -24.97 -14.89 12.22
C ASN A 148 -24.55 -13.40 12.16
N ASN A 149 -24.66 -12.81 10.98
CA ASN A 149 -24.21 -11.43 10.71
C ASN A 149 -24.84 -10.38 11.63
N ALA A 150 -26.13 -10.52 11.96
CA ALA A 150 -26.82 -9.57 12.84
C ALA A 150 -26.22 -9.53 14.25
N SER A 151 -25.80 -10.69 14.78
CA SER A 151 -25.14 -10.79 16.08
C SER A 151 -23.72 -10.24 16.03
N LYS A 152 -22.97 -10.53 14.95
CA LYS A 152 -21.62 -9.97 14.73
C LYS A 152 -21.67 -8.44 14.71
N LEU A 153 -22.56 -7.86 13.91
CA LEU A 153 -22.76 -6.41 13.81
C LEU A 153 -23.02 -5.77 15.18
N LYS A 154 -23.97 -6.33 15.95
CA LYS A 154 -24.29 -5.83 17.30
C LYS A 154 -23.14 -6.02 18.31
N ALA A 155 -22.36 -7.09 18.19
CA ALA A 155 -21.18 -7.32 19.04
C ALA A 155 -20.09 -6.28 18.75
N ILE A 156 -19.76 -6.07 17.47
CA ILE A 156 -18.81 -5.06 17.01
C ILE A 156 -19.24 -3.67 17.49
N ALA A 157 -20.49 -3.27 17.24
CA ALA A 157 -20.97 -1.94 17.63
C ALA A 157 -20.87 -1.69 19.15
N ARG A 158 -21.21 -2.69 19.98
CA ARG A 158 -21.07 -2.59 21.44
C ARG A 158 -19.61 -2.45 21.90
N PHE A 159 -18.72 -3.22 21.27
CA PHE A 159 -17.30 -3.15 21.58
C PHE A 159 -16.70 -1.79 21.19
N LEU A 160 -16.97 -1.33 19.97
CA LEU A 160 -16.49 -0.05 19.47
C LEU A 160 -16.96 1.12 20.34
N LYS A 161 -18.24 1.11 20.77
CA LYS A 161 -18.81 2.12 21.66
C LYS A 161 -18.05 2.27 22.98
N SER A 162 -17.56 1.15 23.52
CA SER A 162 -16.93 1.11 24.84
C SER A 162 -15.43 1.44 24.80
N ASN A 163 -14.82 1.45 23.60
CA ASN A 163 -13.37 1.52 23.42
C ASN A 163 -12.91 2.68 22.52
N GLU A 164 -13.82 3.60 22.15
CA GLU A 164 -13.54 4.82 21.37
C GLU A 164 -12.62 4.60 20.16
N LYS A 165 -12.87 3.52 19.42
CA LYS A 165 -12.07 3.13 18.26
C LYS A 165 -12.34 4.03 17.05
N ILE A 166 -11.37 4.13 16.14
CA ILE A 166 -11.54 4.77 14.82
C ILE A 166 -11.59 3.68 13.77
N LEU A 167 -12.63 3.64 12.94
CA LEU A 167 -12.74 2.65 11.89
C LEU A 167 -12.31 3.25 10.55
N ILE A 168 -11.32 2.64 9.90
CA ILE A 168 -10.81 3.05 8.60
C ILE A 168 -10.95 1.86 7.65
N VAL A 169 -11.52 2.11 6.47
CA VAL A 169 -11.66 1.10 5.43
C VAL A 169 -10.97 1.59 4.16
N ASP A 170 -9.86 0.98 3.78
CA ASP A 170 -9.16 1.22 2.52
C ASP A 170 -9.74 0.35 1.40
N GLU A 171 -9.58 0.80 0.15
CA GLU A 171 -10.11 0.15 -1.07
C GLU A 171 -11.63 -0.14 -0.98
N ALA A 172 -12.39 0.72 -0.30
CA ALA A 172 -13.79 0.48 0.04
C ALA A 172 -14.72 0.42 -1.19
N GLU A 173 -14.28 0.77 -2.39
CA GLU A 173 -15.00 0.51 -3.65
C GLU A 173 -15.31 -0.97 -3.90
N TYR A 174 -14.53 -1.88 -3.32
CA TYR A 174 -14.74 -3.31 -3.46
C TYR A 174 -15.84 -3.84 -2.53
N LEU A 175 -16.26 -3.06 -1.55
CA LEU A 175 -17.33 -3.47 -0.67
C LEU A 175 -18.68 -3.44 -1.40
N PRO A 176 -19.50 -4.50 -1.23
CA PRO A 176 -20.88 -4.46 -1.71
C PRO A 176 -21.67 -3.39 -0.94
N LEU A 177 -22.68 -2.81 -1.59
CA LEU A 177 -23.51 -1.73 -1.01
C LEU A 177 -24.06 -2.09 0.39
N LYS A 178 -24.46 -3.35 0.59
CA LYS A 178 -24.94 -3.85 1.88
C LYS A 178 -23.86 -3.79 2.98
N ALA A 179 -22.60 -4.05 2.66
CA ALA A 179 -21.50 -3.96 3.62
C ALA A 179 -21.22 -2.51 4.01
N LEU A 180 -21.28 -1.58 3.05
CA LEU A 180 -21.17 -0.14 3.32
C LEU A 180 -22.29 0.35 4.24
N GLU A 181 -23.53 -0.08 4.03
CA GLU A 181 -24.65 0.23 4.93
C GLU A 181 -24.47 -0.39 6.32
N ASP A 182 -23.98 -1.63 6.43
CA ASP A 182 -23.71 -2.24 7.74
C ASP A 182 -22.60 -1.50 8.50
N LEU A 183 -21.53 -1.08 7.83
CA LEU A 183 -20.49 -0.22 8.42
C LEU A 183 -21.06 1.11 8.92
N ARG A 184 -21.92 1.75 8.13
CA ARG A 184 -22.64 2.97 8.53
C ARG A 184 -23.53 2.75 9.75
N ARG A 185 -24.21 1.60 9.84
CA ARG A 185 -25.04 1.26 11.00
C ARG A 185 -24.20 1.00 12.23
N ILE A 186 -23.06 0.33 12.08
CA ILE A 186 -22.09 0.12 13.16
C ILE A 186 -21.60 1.46 13.69
N ALA A 187 -21.15 2.37 12.81
CA ALA A 187 -20.67 3.69 13.18
C ALA A 187 -21.74 4.48 13.94
N ASP A 188 -22.98 4.50 13.46
CA ASP A 188 -24.12 5.14 14.12
C ASP A 188 -24.42 4.56 15.51
N PHE A 189 -24.46 3.23 15.64
CA PHE A 189 -24.77 2.57 16.92
C PHE A 189 -23.65 2.75 17.95
N ALA A 190 -22.41 2.71 17.48
CA ALA A 190 -21.24 2.85 18.32
C ALA A 190 -20.88 4.31 18.61
N ARG A 191 -21.37 5.25 17.80
CA ARG A 191 -20.94 6.66 17.76
C ARG A 191 -19.42 6.75 17.67
N VAL A 192 -18.87 6.13 16.64
CA VAL A 192 -17.43 6.14 16.35
C VAL A 192 -17.17 6.67 14.96
N PRO A 193 -16.02 7.34 14.74
CA PRO A 193 -15.67 7.83 13.42
C PRO A 193 -15.44 6.68 12.44
N LEU A 194 -15.94 6.87 11.23
CA LEU A 194 -15.77 5.95 10.10
C LEU A 194 -15.13 6.71 8.93
N ILE A 195 -13.96 6.27 8.52
CA ILE A 195 -13.24 6.86 7.38
C ILE A 195 -13.25 5.84 6.25
N LEU A 196 -13.96 6.17 5.17
CA LEU A 196 -13.96 5.38 3.95
C LEU A 196 -12.90 5.94 3.00
N VAL A 197 -12.00 5.08 2.54
CA VAL A 197 -10.93 5.42 1.62
C VAL A 197 -11.02 4.55 0.38
N GLY A 198 -10.86 5.14 -0.81
CA GLY A 198 -10.98 4.38 -2.06
C GLY A 198 -10.76 5.19 -3.32
N THR A 199 -11.20 4.66 -4.47
CA THR A 199 -11.18 5.40 -5.74
C THR A 199 -12.46 6.20 -5.99
N GLU A 200 -12.51 6.90 -7.12
CA GLU A 200 -13.71 7.59 -7.59
C GLU A 200 -14.90 6.64 -7.83
N ILE A 201 -14.65 5.34 -7.96
CA ILE A 201 -15.70 4.32 -8.03
C ILE A 201 -16.49 4.30 -6.72
N LEU A 202 -15.80 4.32 -5.57
CA LEU A 202 -16.45 4.41 -4.27
C LEU A 202 -17.35 5.66 -4.19
N TYR A 203 -16.83 6.82 -4.59
CA TYR A 203 -17.60 8.06 -4.61
C TYR A 203 -18.85 7.96 -5.52
N LYS A 204 -18.71 7.40 -6.72
CA LYS A 204 -19.83 7.18 -7.65
C LYS A 204 -20.86 6.19 -7.10
N ASN A 205 -20.41 5.12 -6.43
CA ASN A 205 -21.28 4.13 -5.77
C ASN A 205 -22.12 4.80 -4.67
N LEU A 206 -21.49 5.65 -3.84
CA LEU A 206 -22.16 6.41 -2.78
C LEU A 206 -23.15 7.43 -3.32
N MET A 207 -22.86 8.06 -4.47
CA MET A 207 -23.76 8.99 -5.15
C MET A 207 -24.88 8.33 -5.97
N GLY A 208 -24.93 7.00 -6.03
CA GLY A 208 -25.64 6.22 -7.05
C GLY A 208 -27.05 6.70 -7.47
N LYS A 209 -27.37 6.46 -8.75
CA LYS A 209 -28.59 6.92 -9.45
C LYS A 209 -29.92 6.51 -8.78
N ASN A 210 -29.95 5.40 -8.04
CA ASN A 210 -31.16 4.80 -7.47
C ASN A 210 -31.44 5.17 -6.00
N LYS A 211 -30.71 6.13 -5.42
CA LYS A 211 -30.86 6.55 -4.00
C LYS A 211 -30.54 5.45 -2.96
N GLU A 212 -30.02 4.29 -3.35
CA GLU A 212 -29.80 3.14 -2.45
C GLU A 212 -28.85 3.47 -1.28
N LEU A 213 -27.80 4.25 -1.54
CA LEU A 213 -26.85 4.72 -0.53
C LEU A 213 -27.07 6.19 -0.13
N LYS A 214 -28.23 6.79 -0.46
CA LYS A 214 -28.52 8.19 -0.10
C LYS A 214 -28.45 8.40 1.41
N GLN A 215 -28.81 7.37 2.19
CA GLN A 215 -28.74 7.40 3.66
C GLN A 215 -27.30 7.45 4.15
N LEU A 216 -26.41 6.58 3.65
CA LEU A 216 -24.99 6.64 3.94
C LEU A 216 -24.37 7.97 3.49
N TYR A 217 -24.60 8.40 2.25
CA TYR A 217 -24.05 9.66 1.73
C TYR A 217 -24.47 10.87 2.58
N SER A 218 -25.71 10.89 3.09
CA SER A 218 -26.19 11.98 3.97
C SER A 218 -25.51 12.04 5.35
N ARG A 219 -24.78 10.98 5.75
CA ARG A 219 -23.99 10.93 6.99
C ARG A 219 -22.51 11.23 6.77
N ILE A 220 -22.08 11.43 5.54
CA ILE A 220 -20.71 11.84 5.23
C ILE A 220 -20.63 13.36 5.42
N CYS A 221 -19.90 13.79 6.44
CA CYS A 221 -19.81 15.19 6.82
C CYS A 221 -18.59 15.89 6.19
N GLY A 222 -17.53 15.12 5.94
CA GLY A 222 -16.32 15.60 5.25
C GLY A 222 -15.95 14.71 4.08
N LYS A 223 -15.55 15.31 2.96
CA LYS A 223 -14.92 14.57 1.85
C LYS A 223 -13.73 15.32 1.28
N TRP A 224 -12.73 14.57 0.84
CA TRP A 224 -11.61 15.11 0.08
C TRP A 224 -11.27 14.21 -1.11
N MET A 225 -11.07 14.84 -2.27
CA MET A 225 -10.57 14.16 -3.46
C MET A 225 -9.06 14.37 -3.56
N MET A 226 -8.28 13.31 -3.34
CA MET A 226 -6.84 13.30 -3.59
C MET A 226 -6.58 13.22 -5.09
N ARG A 227 -6.03 14.31 -5.64
CA ARG A 227 -5.63 14.47 -7.04
C ARG A 227 -4.14 14.18 -7.27
N GLY A 228 -3.34 14.09 -6.20
CA GLY A 228 -1.90 13.96 -6.26
C GLY A 228 -1.19 15.31 -6.06
N LEU A 229 0.04 15.40 -6.54
CA LEU A 229 0.86 16.60 -6.43
C LEU A 229 0.40 17.70 -7.38
N SER A 230 0.50 18.97 -6.97
CA SER A 230 0.50 20.08 -7.90
C SER A 230 1.76 20.06 -8.78
N LYS A 231 1.82 20.90 -9.81
CA LYS A 231 3.03 21.03 -10.62
C LYS A 231 4.22 21.48 -9.77
N GLU A 232 4.00 22.48 -8.92
CA GLU A 232 5.01 23.04 -8.03
C GLU A 232 5.51 21.99 -7.03
N GLU A 233 4.59 21.24 -6.42
CA GLU A 233 4.94 20.17 -5.49
C GLU A 233 5.64 18.99 -6.18
N SER A 234 5.23 18.66 -7.41
CA SER A 234 5.91 17.65 -8.22
C SER A 234 7.32 18.08 -8.59
N ASP A 235 7.51 19.35 -8.97
CA ASP A 235 8.82 19.91 -9.29
C ASP A 235 9.72 19.96 -8.05
N GLU A 236 9.16 20.20 -6.87
CA GLU A 236 9.87 20.15 -5.58
C GLU A 236 10.28 18.73 -5.19
N PHE A 237 9.37 17.76 -5.32
CA PHE A 237 9.59 16.40 -4.82
C PHE A 237 10.32 15.48 -5.80
N PHE A 238 9.97 15.52 -7.10
CA PHE A 238 10.55 14.66 -8.14
C PHE A 238 11.52 15.41 -9.06
N GLY A 239 11.44 16.74 -9.14
CA GLY A 239 12.18 17.56 -10.09
C GLY A 239 11.33 18.02 -11.28
N LYS A 240 11.89 18.96 -12.06
CA LYS A 240 11.20 19.54 -13.22
C LYS A 240 10.93 18.49 -14.31
N GLY A 241 9.84 18.66 -15.04
CA GLY A 241 9.49 17.85 -16.22
C GLY A 241 8.65 16.60 -15.90
N TYR A 242 8.74 16.05 -14.68
CA TYR A 242 7.98 14.85 -14.28
C TYR A 242 6.47 15.06 -14.31
N PHE A 243 5.98 16.24 -13.90
CA PHE A 243 4.55 16.55 -13.86
C PHE A 243 3.89 16.43 -15.24
N LYS A 244 4.62 16.77 -16.32
CA LYS A 244 4.12 16.70 -17.71
C LYS A 244 3.60 15.31 -18.07
N PHE A 245 4.27 14.27 -17.57
CA PHE A 245 3.98 12.88 -17.91
C PHE A 245 3.10 12.20 -16.87
N SER A 246 3.35 12.46 -15.59
CA SER A 246 2.66 11.79 -14.47
C SER A 246 1.38 12.49 -13.99
N LYS A 247 1.20 13.77 -14.37
CA LYS A 247 0.13 14.64 -13.89
C LYS A 247 0.03 14.70 -12.35
N GLY A 248 1.16 14.56 -11.65
CA GLY A 248 1.22 14.62 -10.19
C GLY A 248 0.91 13.31 -9.46
N ASN A 249 0.69 12.21 -10.17
CA ASN A 249 0.53 10.89 -9.56
C ASN A 249 1.86 10.41 -8.95
N PHE A 250 1.89 10.10 -7.65
CA PHE A 250 3.13 9.69 -6.97
C PHE A 250 3.68 8.38 -7.53
N ARG A 251 2.81 7.39 -7.78
CA ARG A 251 3.24 6.06 -8.27
C ARG A 251 3.83 6.17 -9.67
N SER A 252 3.16 6.90 -10.56
CA SER A 252 3.62 7.08 -11.94
C SER A 252 4.90 7.91 -11.98
N SER A 253 5.01 8.97 -11.17
CA SER A 253 6.23 9.76 -11.02
C SER A 253 7.41 8.95 -10.50
N ALA A 254 7.20 8.13 -9.47
CA ALA A 254 8.24 7.26 -8.91
C ALA A 254 8.72 6.21 -9.92
N LYS A 255 7.81 5.61 -10.71
CA LYS A 255 8.17 4.70 -11.80
C LYS A 255 8.98 5.42 -12.88
N LEU A 256 8.56 6.63 -13.27
CA LEU A 256 9.27 7.43 -14.26
C LEU A 256 10.68 7.79 -13.78
N LEU A 257 10.82 8.25 -12.53
CA LEU A 257 12.12 8.56 -11.92
C LEU A 257 13.03 7.34 -11.92
N LYS A 258 12.50 6.19 -11.48
CA LYS A 258 13.27 4.95 -11.47
C LYS A 258 13.74 4.55 -12.88
N LYS A 259 12.91 4.74 -13.90
CA LYS A 259 13.28 4.45 -15.28
C LYS A 259 14.28 5.46 -15.83
N ALA A 260 14.08 6.74 -15.57
CA ALA A 260 14.97 7.81 -15.99
C ALA A 260 16.38 7.64 -15.40
N LEU A 261 16.49 7.34 -14.11
CA LEU A 261 17.78 7.05 -13.47
C LEU A 261 18.54 5.91 -14.16
N ARG A 262 17.83 4.82 -14.50
CA ARG A 262 18.45 3.68 -15.19
C ARG A 262 18.86 3.98 -16.63
N LEU A 263 18.12 4.84 -17.33
CA LEU A 263 18.50 5.27 -18.68
C LEU A 263 19.69 6.23 -18.64
N ALA A 264 19.71 7.14 -17.66
CA ALA A 264 20.82 8.06 -17.44
C ALA A 264 22.13 7.31 -17.15
N GLU A 265 22.06 6.25 -16.34
CA GLU A 265 23.19 5.34 -16.09
C GLU A 265 23.65 4.60 -17.37
N LEU A 266 22.71 4.19 -18.23
CA LEU A 266 23.03 3.47 -19.47
C LEU A 266 23.68 4.37 -20.53
N GLU A 267 23.22 5.62 -20.64
CA GLU A 267 23.68 6.60 -21.63
C GLU A 267 24.80 7.49 -21.10
N GLU A 268 25.24 7.28 -19.84
CA GLU A 268 26.26 8.08 -19.14
C GLU A 268 25.99 9.59 -19.19
N CYS A 269 24.72 9.98 -19.00
CA CYS A 269 24.26 11.36 -19.11
C CYS A 269 23.43 11.79 -17.89
N GLU A 270 23.22 13.10 -17.73
CA GLU A 270 22.30 13.62 -16.71
C GLU A 270 20.84 13.54 -17.18
N ILE A 271 19.90 13.46 -16.24
CA ILE A 271 18.47 13.47 -16.55
C ILE A 271 18.10 14.82 -17.18
N ASN A 272 17.66 14.77 -18.44
CA ASN A 272 17.17 15.91 -19.20
C ASN A 272 15.77 15.62 -19.79
N ASP A 273 15.17 16.61 -20.47
CA ASP A 273 13.81 16.49 -21.01
C ASP A 273 13.67 15.42 -22.11
N GLU A 274 14.71 15.19 -22.91
CA GLU A 274 14.73 14.16 -23.96
C GLU A 274 14.70 12.77 -23.33
N LEU A 275 15.57 12.53 -22.33
CA LEU A 275 15.64 11.29 -21.60
C LEU A 275 14.37 10.99 -20.81
N LEU A 276 13.75 12.02 -20.21
CA LEU A 276 12.44 11.86 -19.56
C LEU A 276 11.35 11.48 -20.57
N THR A 277 11.40 12.02 -21.78
CA THR A 277 10.48 11.65 -22.87
C THR A 277 10.67 10.17 -23.23
N SER A 278 11.91 9.75 -23.50
CA SER A 278 12.23 8.34 -23.79
C SER A 278 11.86 7.41 -22.62
N ALA A 279 12.10 7.82 -21.38
CA ALA A 279 11.71 7.06 -20.20
C ALA A 279 10.19 6.88 -20.11
N SER A 280 9.42 7.93 -20.44
CA SER A 280 7.96 7.89 -20.40
C SER A 280 7.34 6.91 -21.40
N GLU A 281 7.96 6.73 -22.56
CA GLU A 281 7.53 5.75 -23.58
C GLU A 281 7.74 4.29 -23.11
N MET A 282 8.64 4.09 -22.14
CA MET A 282 8.98 2.77 -21.62
C MET A 282 8.27 2.42 -20.30
N VAL A 283 7.39 3.29 -19.79
CA VAL A 283 6.68 3.11 -18.52
C VAL A 283 5.18 3.27 -18.73
N ILE A 284 4.40 2.38 -18.11
CA ILE A 284 2.95 2.57 -17.99
C ILE A 284 2.71 3.56 -16.84
N LEU A 285 2.33 4.79 -17.23
CA LEU A 285 2.04 5.92 -16.36
C LEU A 285 0.55 6.06 -16.06
#